data_AF-A0A379ZYS6-F1
#
_entry.id   AF-A0A379ZYS6-F1
#
_cell.length_a   1.000
_cell.length_b   1.000
_cell.length_c   1.000
_cell.angle_alpha   90.00
_cell.angle_beta   90.00
_cell.angle_gamma   90.00
#
_symmetry.space_group_name_H-M   'P 1'
#
loop_
_entity.id
_entity.type
_entity.pdbx_description
1 polymer ?
#
loop_
_entity_poly.entity_id
_entity_poly.type
_entity_poly.pdbx_seq_one_letter_code
_entity_poly.pdbx_strand_id
1 'polypeptide(L)'
;MQSYVTVNDLLGVPGMPATTKGIRQALQRFSRDLGDVSRRREGTKAIEYHIDCLPEITRKALRERYVEQLVATENNVSEVKAVTRKTRNPVRCTGNSGYYHLFFF
;
A
#
# COMPACT_ATOMS: atom_id res chain seq x y z
N MET A 1 5.81 5.85 -14.04
CA MET A 1 6.61 5.82 -12.79
C MET A 1 5.66 6.12 -11.65
N GLN A 2 5.60 5.29 -10.60
CA GLN A 2 4.70 5.56 -9.48
C GLN A 2 5.14 6.85 -8.80
N SER A 3 4.24 7.82 -8.64
CA SER A 3 4.54 9.14 -8.08
C SER A 3 4.34 9.21 -6.56
N TYR A 4 3.61 8.24 -6.00
CA TYR A 4 3.32 8.13 -4.58
C TYR A 4 3.86 6.83 -4.01
N VAL A 5 4.32 6.88 -2.77
CA VAL A 5 4.99 5.78 -2.07
C VAL A 5 4.36 5.58 -0.70
N THR A 6 4.26 4.32 -0.28
CA THR A 6 3.76 3.96 1.05
C THR A 6 4.91 3.76 2.03
N VAL A 7 4.58 3.73 3.33
CA VAL A 7 5.55 3.43 4.40
C VAL A 7 6.23 2.07 4.18
N ASN A 8 5.52 1.09 3.63
CA ASN A 8 6.04 -0.26 3.45
C ASN A 8 7.10 -0.32 2.35
N ASP A 9 6.95 0.49 1.30
CA ASP A 9 7.90 0.55 0.20
C ASP A 9 9.23 1.22 0.62
N LEU A 10 9.22 1.95 1.73
CA LEU A 10 10.39 2.63 2.30
C LEU A 10 11.12 1.80 3.36
N LEU A 11 10.62 0.61 3.69
CA LEU A 11 11.27 -0.27 4.66
C LEU A 11 12.59 -0.80 4.09
N GLY A 12 13.69 -0.57 4.81
CA GLY A 12 15.02 -1.03 4.41
C GLY A 12 15.68 -0.16 3.32
N VAL A 13 15.12 0.99 2.98
CA VAL A 13 15.75 1.94 2.04
C VAL A 13 16.80 2.77 2.77
N PRO A 14 18.02 2.95 2.22
CA PRO A 14 19.04 3.79 2.82
C PRO A 14 18.57 5.24 2.96
N GLY A 15 18.94 5.87 4.07
CA GLY A 15 18.50 7.23 4.42
C GLY A 15 17.17 7.30 5.18
N MET A 16 16.50 6.16 5.42
CA MET A 16 15.29 6.07 6.25
C MET A 16 15.50 5.18 7.48
N PRO A 17 14.78 5.42 8.58
CA PRO A 17 14.80 4.54 9.74
C PRO A 17 14.21 3.16 9.40
N ALA A 18 14.74 2.10 9.99
CA ALA A 18 14.29 0.72 9.72
C ALA A 18 12.87 0.41 10.24
N THR A 19 12.34 1.25 11.14
CA THR A 19 11.05 1.01 11.80
C THR A 19 9.92 1.80 11.13
N THR A 20 8.78 1.15 10.91
CA THR A 20 7.56 1.77 10.35
C THR A 20 7.13 3.06 11.08
N LYS A 21 7.24 3.08 12.41
CA LYS A 21 6.96 4.28 13.23
C LYS A 21 7.92 5.42 12.92
N GLY A 22 9.22 5.13 12.79
CA GLY A 22 10.23 6.12 12.45
C GLY A 22 10.01 6.70 11.06
N ILE A 23 9.66 5.85 10.10
CA ILE A 23 9.39 6.27 8.72
C ILE A 23 8.18 7.22 8.69
N ARG A 24 7.08 6.88 9.39
CA ARG A 24 5.91 7.77 9.49
C ARG A 24 6.27 9.14 10.07
N GLN A 25 7.08 9.17 11.13
CA GLN A 25 7.52 10.43 11.73
C GLN A 25 8.42 11.24 10.79
N ALA A 26 9.36 10.59 10.09
CA ALA A 26 10.23 11.24 9.12
C ALA A 26 9.41 11.83 7.95
N LEU A 27 8.50 11.05 7.37
CA LEU A 27 7.60 11.50 6.32
C LEU A 27 6.71 12.66 6.77
N GLN A 28 6.20 12.61 8.00
CA GLN A 28 5.42 13.72 8.57
C GLN A 28 6.26 14.99 8.76
N ARG A 29 7.57 14.88 8.98
CA ARG A 29 8.47 16.04 9.00
C ARG A 29 8.66 16.60 7.60
N PHE A 30 9.02 15.76 6.64
CA PHE A 30 9.23 16.20 5.26
C PHE A 30 7.96 16.76 4.60
N SER A 31 6.78 16.21 4.92
CA SER A 31 5.51 16.71 4.40
C SER A 31 5.02 17.99 5.08
N ARG A 32 5.62 18.41 6.22
CA ARG A 32 5.29 19.71 6.83
C ARG A 32 5.85 20.86 6.00
N ASP A 33 7.02 20.64 5.40
CA ASP A 33 7.73 21.66 4.63
C ASP A 33 7.14 21.82 3.21
N LEU A 34 6.51 20.77 2.69
CA LEU A 34 5.86 20.72 1.38
C LEU A 34 4.37 20.41 1.57
N GLY A 35 3.53 21.45 1.69
CA GLY A 35 2.07 21.26 1.71
C GLY A 35 1.57 20.46 0.50
N ASP A 36 0.50 19.68 0.67
CA ASP A 36 -0.16 18.86 -0.38
C ASP A 36 0.59 17.64 -0.96
N VAL A 37 1.72 17.24 -0.39
CA VAL A 37 2.44 16.02 -0.82
C VAL A 37 1.90 14.73 -0.21
N SER A 38 0.99 14.81 0.76
CA SER A 38 0.41 13.64 1.45
C SER A 38 -1.05 13.46 1.09
N ARG A 39 -1.43 12.21 0.78
CA ARG A 39 -2.83 11.84 0.49
C ARG A 39 -3.25 10.69 1.37
N ARG A 40 -4.49 10.72 1.86
CA ARG A 40 -5.12 9.59 2.54
C ARG A 40 -5.96 8.82 1.54
N ARG A 41 -5.87 7.49 1.56
CA ARG A 41 -6.80 6.65 0.81
C ARG A 41 -8.15 6.62 1.51
N GLU A 42 -9.23 6.84 0.77
CA GLU A 42 -10.58 6.69 1.31
C GLU A 42 -10.81 5.26 1.81
N GLY A 43 -11.42 5.12 2.98
CA GLY A 43 -11.70 3.82 3.59
C GLY A 43 -10.51 3.13 4.32
N THR A 44 -9.30 3.68 4.29
CA THR A 44 -8.17 3.13 5.06
C THR A 44 -7.35 4.21 5.77
N LYS A 45 -6.67 3.84 6.87
CA LYS A 45 -5.72 4.73 7.57
C LYS A 45 -4.36 4.84 6.85
N ALA A 46 -4.28 4.37 5.60
CA ALA A 46 -3.06 4.44 4.81
C ALA A 46 -2.86 5.85 4.26
N ILE A 47 -1.68 6.41 4.54
CA ILE A 47 -1.24 7.70 4.02
C ILE A 47 -0.12 7.41 3.03
N GLU A 48 -0.23 8.00 1.85
CA GLU A 48 0.76 7.95 0.79
C GLU A 48 1.44 9.31 0.66
N TYR A 49 2.71 9.29 0.30
CA TYR A 49 3.54 10.49 0.18
C TYR A 49 4.14 10.57 -1.21
N HIS A 50 4.22 11.78 -1.77
CA HIS A 50 4.81 12.00 -3.08
C HIS A 50 6.33 11.77 -3.05
N ILE A 51 6.91 11.27 -4.15
CA ILE A 51 8.36 11.00 -4.23
C ILE A 51 9.21 12.26 -3.98
N ASP A 52 8.69 13.42 -4.33
CA ASP A 52 9.43 14.69 -4.22
C ASP A 52 9.72 15.12 -2.78
N CYS A 53 8.95 14.64 -1.80
CA CYS A 53 9.23 14.95 -0.39
C CYS A 53 10.34 14.08 0.20
N LEU A 54 10.87 13.10 -0.55
CA LEU A 54 11.92 12.22 -0.06
C LEU A 54 13.33 12.78 -0.34
N PRO A 55 14.28 12.53 0.58
CA PRO A 55 15.67 12.90 0.34
C PRO A 55 16.24 12.18 -0.89
N GLU A 56 17.19 12.83 -1.56
CA GLU A 56 17.76 12.35 -2.83
C GLU A 56 18.36 10.93 -2.73
N ILE A 57 18.99 10.62 -1.59
CA ILE A 57 19.53 9.29 -1.29
C ILE A 57 18.44 8.22 -1.39
N THR A 58 17.28 8.47 -0.77
CA THR A 58 16.15 7.55 -0.79
C THR A 58 15.49 7.48 -2.17
N ARG A 59 15.39 8.61 -2.89
CA ARG A 59 14.88 8.63 -4.27
C ARG A 59 15.74 7.80 -5.22
N LYS A 60 17.07 7.89 -5.09
CA LYS A 60 18.01 7.10 -5.90
C LYS A 60 17.87 5.60 -5.63
N ALA A 61 17.82 5.20 -4.37
CA ALA A 61 17.65 3.79 -4.00
C ALA A 61 16.31 3.21 -4.50
N LEU A 62 15.22 3.98 -4.45
CA LEU A 62 13.93 3.55 -5.01
C LEU A 62 14.01 3.36 -6.54
N ARG A 63 14.72 4.24 -7.24
CA ARG A 63 14.95 4.11 -8.69
C ARG A 63 15.77 2.86 -9.02
N GLU A 64 16.84 2.62 -8.28
CA GLU A 64 17.68 1.42 -8.44
C GLU A 64 16.85 0.14 -8.27
N ARG A 65 16.04 0.03 -7.20
CA ARG A 65 15.15 -1.11 -6.99
C ARG A 65 14.10 -1.27 -8.10
N TYR A 66 13.56 -0.17 -8.62
CA TYR A 66 12.60 -0.23 -9.71
C TYR A 66 13.25 -0.70 -11.01
N VAL A 67 14.46 -0.23 -11.32
CA VAL A 67 15.25 -0.68 -12.48
C VAL A 67 15.57 -2.17 -12.36
N GLU A 68 16.02 -2.63 -11.20
CA GLU A 68 16.26 -4.06 -10.92
C GLU A 68 15.00 -4.90 -11.15
N GLN A 69 13.83 -4.43 -10.70
CA GLN A 69 12.56 -5.10 -10.93
C GLN A 69 12.21 -5.15 -12.42
N LEU A 70 12.36 -4.07 -13.18
CA LEU A 70 12.08 -4.07 -14.62
C LEU A 70 12.95 -5.11 -15.35
N VAL A 71 14.25 -5.13 -15.07
CA VAL A 71 15.19 -6.11 -15.64
C VAL A 71 14.83 -7.55 -15.23
N ALA A 72 14.39 -7.77 -13.98
CA ALA A 72 13.96 -9.09 -13.53
C ALA A 72 12.64 -9.53 -14.19
N THR A 73 11.72 -8.60 -14.44
CA THR A 73 10.40 -8.91 -15.00
C THR A 73 10.49 -9.28 -16.48
N GLU A 74 11.43 -8.69 -17.23
CA GLU A 74 11.70 -9.06 -18.64
C GLU A 74 12.10 -10.54 -18.79
N ASN A 75 12.67 -11.15 -17.74
CA ASN A 75 13.03 -12.57 -17.73
C ASN A 75 11.88 -13.51 -17.31
N ASN A 76 10.74 -13.00 -16.84
CA ASN A 76 9.63 -13.79 -16.30
C ASN A 76 8.29 -13.62 -17.04
N VAL A 77 8.29 -13.10 -18.27
CA VAL A 77 7.05 -13.05 -19.10
C VAL A 77 6.66 -14.44 -19.66
N SER A 78 7.51 -15.47 -19.50
CA SER A 78 7.22 -16.83 -19.97
C SER A 78 6.42 -17.73 -19.01
N GLU A 79 6.15 -17.36 -17.76
CA GLU A 79 5.55 -18.29 -16.77
C GLU A 79 4.25 -17.86 -16.05
N VAL A 80 3.65 -16.70 -16.35
CA VAL A 80 2.32 -16.36 -15.80
C VAL A 80 1.16 -16.89 -16.67
N LYS A 81 1.19 -18.20 -16.98
CA LYS A 81 -0.04 -18.96 -17.26
C LYS A 81 -0.37 -19.83 -16.06
N ALA A 82 -1.60 -19.67 -15.58
CA ALA A 82 -2.33 -20.55 -14.65
C ALA A 82 -2.08 -20.36 -13.14
N VAL A 83 -2.79 -19.39 -12.55
CA VAL A 83 -3.50 -19.69 -11.28
C VAL A 83 -4.94 -19.17 -11.39
N THR A 84 -5.80 -20.02 -11.94
CA THR A 84 -7.25 -19.92 -11.78
C THR A 84 -7.62 -20.01 -10.31
N ARG A 85 -8.13 -18.92 -9.72
CA ARG A 85 -8.82 -19.00 -8.44
C ARG A 85 -10.21 -19.58 -8.68
N LYS A 86 -10.38 -20.86 -8.36
CA LYS A 86 -11.66 -21.55 -8.24
C LYS A 86 -12.53 -20.81 -7.21
N THR A 87 -13.51 -20.03 -7.68
CA THR A 87 -14.56 -19.47 -6.80
C THR A 87 -15.30 -20.64 -6.15
N ARG A 88 -15.07 -20.85 -4.85
CA ARG A 88 -15.94 -21.70 -4.03
C ARG A 88 -17.19 -20.88 -3.73
N ASN A 89 -18.30 -21.30 -4.32
CA ASN A 89 -19.64 -20.78 -4.11
C ASN A 89 -20.04 -20.89 -2.62
N PRO A 90 -20.33 -19.79 -1.90
CA PRO A 90 -20.99 -19.90 -0.62
C PRO A 90 -22.50 -20.10 -0.84
N VAL A 91 -22.95 -21.31 -0.52
CA VAL A 91 -24.35 -21.74 -0.42
C VAL A 91 -25.14 -20.69 0.37
N ARG A 92 -26.05 -19.96 -0.29
CA ARG A 92 -27.08 -19.17 0.38
C ARG A 92 -28.22 -20.11 0.74
N CYS A 93 -28.24 -20.57 1.99
CA CYS A 93 -29.43 -21.15 2.60
C CYS A 93 -30.49 -20.04 2.77
N THR A 94 -31.55 -20.11 1.98
CA THR A 94 -32.78 -19.32 2.18
C THR A 94 -33.53 -19.91 3.36
N GLY A 95 -33.45 -19.24 4.52
CA GLY A 95 -34.21 -19.56 5.73
C GLY A 95 -35.08 -18.36 6.11
N ASN A 96 -36.39 -18.58 6.01
CA ASN A 96 -37.48 -17.63 6.21
C ASN A 96 -37.85 -17.50 7.70
N SER A 97 -38.44 -16.34 8.04
CA SER A 97 -39.41 -16.13 9.13
C SER A 97 -38.92 -16.17 10.59
N GLY A 98 -39.19 -15.08 11.33
CA GLY A 98 -39.05 -15.06 12.79
C GLY A 98 -39.11 -13.68 13.44
N TYR A 99 -40.32 -13.12 13.53
CA TYR A 99 -40.83 -12.27 14.62
C TYR A 99 -39.90 -11.22 15.28
N TYR A 100 -40.14 -9.94 14.96
CA TYR A 100 -39.84 -8.83 15.88
C TYR A 100 -41.01 -8.65 16.84
N HIS A 101 -40.87 -9.15 18.07
CA HIS A 101 -41.66 -8.66 19.21
C HIS A 101 -40.96 -8.93 20.55
N LEU A 102 -40.12 -8.00 21.00
CA LEU A 102 -39.80 -7.78 22.42
C LEU A 102 -39.52 -6.29 22.60
N PHE A 103 -40.46 -5.54 23.18
CA PHE A 103 -40.47 -5.15 24.59
C PHE A 103 -39.21 -4.39 25.00
N PHE A 104 -39.27 -3.06 24.91
CA PHE A 104 -38.43 -2.15 25.68
C PHE A 104 -39.29 -0.97 26.12
N PHE A 105 -39.51 -0.93 27.44
CA PHE A 105 -39.95 0.17 28.32
C PHE A 105 -41.24 0.94 28.00
#